data_AF-A0A2S2QXI4-F1
#
_entry.id   AF-A0A2S2QXI4-F1
#
_cell.length_a   1.000
_cell.length_b   1.000
_cell.length_c   1.000
_cell.angle_alpha   90.00
_cell.angle_beta   90.00
_cell.angle_gamma   90.00
#
_symmetry.space_group_name_H-M   'P 1'
#
loop_
_entity.id
_entity.type
_entity.pdbx_description
1 polymer ?
#
loop_
_entity_poly.entity_id
_entity_poly.type
_entity_poly.pdbx_seq_one_letter_code
_entity_poly.pdbx_strand_id
1 'polypeptide(L)'
;RCILFSRGGGGGGFVHERVDVSVSVRVKRSFMCHMLHRFFCTCFHQKGNEMDQITQLVRDYQTAEQILINSGRYNKKEDFTVVIQPFIKLFNAPLDKKRQFEEVIDISYVTYDCFHFSQKGHALAANLLWNNMMQPVGAKSESSMDFIMKKFVCPTVNSPYIFTANNSVSSNCRKRSTSKLR
;
A
#
# COMPACT_ATOMS: atom_id res chain seq x y z
N ARG A 1 -5.93 4.64 5.98
CA ARG A 1 -6.93 5.63 5.51
C ARG A 1 -7.45 5.11 4.16
N CYS A 2 -8.76 5.13 3.90
CA CYS A 2 -9.30 4.77 2.59
C CYS A 2 -9.46 6.05 1.75
N ILE A 3 -8.95 6.06 0.52
CA ILE A 3 -9.11 7.20 -0.41
C ILE A 3 -10.21 6.85 -1.41
N LEU A 4 -11.24 7.69 -1.51
CA LEU A 4 -12.35 7.54 -2.45
C LEU A 4 -11.99 8.20 -3.79
N PHE A 5 -12.18 7.50 -4.90
CA PHE A 5 -12.11 8.07 -6.24
C PHE A 5 -13.43 7.82 -6.97
N SER A 6 -14.05 8.87 -7.51
CA SER A 6 -15.26 8.75 -8.34
C SER A 6 -14.88 8.77 -9.82
N ARG A 7 -15.38 7.80 -10.60
CA ARG A 7 -15.38 7.88 -12.06
C ARG A 7 -16.18 9.10 -12.48
N GLY A 8 -15.79 9.74 -13.58
CA GLY A 8 -16.61 10.70 -14.34
C GLY A 8 -17.83 10.04 -15.02
N GLY A 9 -18.55 9.19 -14.30
CA GLY A 9 -19.68 8.38 -14.78
C GLY A 9 -20.34 7.56 -13.64
N GLY A 10 -20.41 8.12 -12.43
CA GLY A 10 -21.24 7.61 -11.33
C GLY A 10 -20.65 6.50 -10.44
N GLY A 11 -19.54 5.86 -10.82
CA GLY A 11 -18.94 4.77 -10.04
C GLY A 11 -17.81 5.19 -9.10
N GLY A 12 -17.97 5.03 -7.78
CA GLY A 12 -16.95 5.25 -6.77
C GLY A 12 -16.10 4.01 -6.47
N GLY A 13 -14.78 4.12 -6.50
CA GLY A 13 -13.86 3.09 -6.02
C GLY A 13 -13.12 3.55 -4.76
N PHE A 14 -12.86 2.64 -3.82
CA PHE A 14 -11.93 2.92 -2.71
C PHE A 14 -10.56 2.29 -2.95
N VAL A 15 -9.54 3.07 -2.64
CA VAL A 15 -8.16 2.65 -2.48
C VAL A 15 -7.92 2.30 -1.02
N HIS A 16 -7.39 1.11 -0.78
CA HIS A 16 -6.85 0.75 0.52
C HIS A 16 -5.31 0.71 0.51
N GLU A 17 -4.73 1.39 1.48
CA GLU A 17 -3.29 1.52 1.71
C GLU A 17 -2.85 0.60 2.85
N ARG A 18 -1.86 -0.26 2.60
CA ARG A 18 -1.32 -1.20 3.61
C ARG A 18 -0.08 -0.62 4.29
N VAL A 19 -0.29 0.24 5.30
CA VAL A 19 0.81 0.81 6.09
C VAL A 19 1.26 -0.17 7.17
N ASP A 20 2.57 -0.35 7.31
CA ASP A 20 3.19 -1.13 8.39
C ASP A 20 4.00 -0.22 9.29
N VAL A 21 3.70 -0.24 10.59
CA VAL A 21 4.35 0.60 11.59
C VAL A 21 5.83 0.28 11.78
N SER A 22 6.29 -0.90 11.36
CA SER A 22 7.71 -1.28 11.39
C SER A 22 8.59 -0.41 10.49
N VAL A 23 8.03 0.34 9.53
CA VAL A 23 8.80 1.32 8.74
C VAL A 23 9.52 2.35 9.62
N SER A 24 8.95 2.68 10.78
CA SER A 24 9.47 3.69 11.72
C SER A 24 10.77 3.29 12.42
N VAL A 25 11.13 1.99 12.40
CA VAL A 25 12.42 1.49 12.89
C VAL A 25 13.43 1.23 11.77
N ARG A 26 13.05 1.52 10.52
CA ARG A 26 13.84 1.30 9.29
C ARG A 26 14.25 2.59 8.60
N VAL A 27 14.42 3.64 9.40
CA VAL A 27 14.89 4.95 8.98
C VAL A 27 16.04 5.38 9.88
N LYS A 28 17.03 6.06 9.29
CA LYS A 28 18.12 6.66 10.06
C LYS A 28 17.55 7.62 11.10
N ARG A 29 17.90 7.41 12.37
CA ARG A 29 17.31 8.16 13.49
C ARG A 29 18.19 9.34 13.92
N SER A 30 17.63 10.55 13.84
CA SER A 30 18.21 11.72 14.49
C SER A 30 18.01 11.67 16.01
N PHE A 31 18.68 12.56 16.75
CA PHE A 31 18.46 12.69 18.20
C PHE A 31 16.99 12.92 18.57
N MET A 32 16.33 13.84 17.85
CA MET A 32 14.90 14.13 18.06
C MET A 32 14.03 12.91 17.82
N CYS A 33 14.34 12.14 16.77
CA CYS A 33 13.66 10.92 16.44
C CYS A 33 13.82 9.84 17.51
N HIS A 34 15.03 9.65 18.05
CA HIS A 34 15.24 8.73 19.17
C HIS A 34 14.39 9.09 20.39
N MET A 35 14.30 10.39 20.71
CA MET A 35 13.49 10.87 21.84
C MET A 35 11.98 10.69 21.59
N LEU A 36 11.47 11.24 20.48
CA LEU A 36 10.03 11.25 20.19
C LEU A 36 9.50 9.85 19.90
N HIS A 37 10.23 9.01 19.15
CA HIS A 37 9.78 7.66 18.87
C HIS A 37 9.74 6.80 20.14
N ARG A 38 10.64 7.02 21.09
CA ARG A 38 10.57 6.31 22.38
C ARG A 38 9.36 6.73 23.20
N PHE A 39 8.93 7.98 23.07
CA PHE A 39 7.75 8.51 23.73
C PHE A 39 6.44 8.04 23.09
N PHE A 40 6.32 8.12 21.75
CA PHE A 40 5.10 7.77 21.04
C PHE A 40 4.94 6.28 20.72
N CYS A 41 6.04 5.55 20.56
CA CYS A 41 6.06 4.14 20.19
C CYS A 41 6.80 3.31 21.24
N THR A 42 6.39 3.43 22.51
CA THR A 42 7.04 2.79 23.66
C THR A 42 7.22 1.28 23.51
N CYS A 43 6.22 0.58 22.94
CA CYS A 43 6.26 -0.88 22.72
C CYS A 43 7.46 -1.31 21.86
N PHE A 44 7.87 -0.51 20.87
CA PHE A 44 9.02 -0.81 20.02
C PHE A 44 10.38 -0.67 20.71
N HIS A 45 10.41 -0.12 21.93
CA HIS A 45 11.63 0.08 22.72
C HIS A 45 11.69 -0.82 23.96
N GLN A 46 10.74 -1.76 24.10
CA GLN A 46 10.76 -2.76 25.16
C GLN A 46 11.78 -3.86 24.83
N LYS A 47 12.29 -4.54 25.85
CA LYS A 47 13.35 -5.57 25.71
C LYS A 47 12.79 -6.97 25.41
N GLY A 48 11.56 -7.09 24.96
CA GLY A 48 10.88 -8.35 24.67
C GLY A 48 10.78 -8.64 23.18
N ASN A 49 9.69 -9.32 22.82
CA ASN A 49 9.34 -9.69 21.44
C ASN A 49 8.22 -8.80 20.88
N GLU A 50 7.98 -7.62 21.45
CA GLU A 50 6.89 -6.72 21.06
C GLU A 50 6.98 -6.32 19.58
N MET A 51 8.20 -6.09 19.07
CA MET A 51 8.44 -5.85 17.64
C MET A 51 7.91 -7.00 16.77
N ASP A 52 8.18 -8.24 17.16
CA ASP A 52 7.74 -9.43 16.42
C ASP A 52 6.21 -9.56 16.50
N GLN A 53 5.63 -9.36 17.69
CA GLN A 53 4.18 -9.41 17.90
C GLN A 53 3.45 -8.35 17.06
N ILE A 54 3.93 -7.09 17.09
CA ILE A 54 3.33 -6.00 16.31
C ILE A 54 3.45 -6.28 14.81
N THR A 55 4.62 -6.72 14.35
CA THR A 55 4.83 -7.08 12.94
C THR A 55 3.89 -8.22 12.51
N GLN A 56 3.71 -9.23 13.37
CA GLN A 56 2.78 -10.32 13.11
C GLN A 56 1.33 -9.83 13.04
N LEU A 57 0.88 -9.03 14.02
CA LEU A 57 -0.46 -8.46 14.04
C LEU A 57 -0.76 -7.63 12.79
N VAL A 58 0.20 -6.81 12.34
CA VAL A 58 0.06 -6.02 11.11
C VAL A 58 -0.08 -6.92 9.89
N ARG A 59 0.71 -8.00 9.80
CA ARG A 59 0.63 -8.97 8.69
C ARG A 59 -0.69 -9.74 8.70
N ASP A 60 -1.16 -10.14 9.87
CA ASP A 60 -2.44 -10.82 10.03
C ASP A 60 -3.59 -9.90 9.62
N TYR A 61 -3.54 -8.63 10.01
CA TYR A 61 -4.48 -7.60 9.57
C TYR A 61 -4.47 -7.42 8.04
N GLN A 62 -3.29 -7.24 7.44
CA GLN A 62 -3.14 -7.12 5.99
C GLN A 62 -3.64 -8.37 5.23
N THR A 63 -3.46 -9.55 5.82
CA THR A 63 -3.95 -10.82 5.27
C THR A 63 -5.47 -10.91 5.36
N ALA A 64 -6.05 -10.57 6.51
CA ALA A 64 -7.50 -10.53 6.70
C ALA A 64 -8.17 -9.53 5.75
N GLU A 65 -7.56 -8.37 5.55
CA GLU A 65 -8.01 -7.34 4.60
C GLU A 65 -7.97 -7.85 3.15
N GLN A 66 -6.88 -8.53 2.76
CA GLN A 66 -6.75 -9.16 1.44
C GLN A 66 -7.83 -10.22 1.21
N ILE A 67 -8.10 -11.07 2.21
CA ILE A 67 -9.16 -12.08 2.15
C ILE A 67 -10.53 -11.40 2.00
N LEU A 68 -10.80 -10.36 2.81
CA LEU A 68 -12.06 -9.64 2.78
C LEU A 68 -12.31 -8.99 1.41
N ILE A 69 -11.31 -8.33 0.82
CA ILE A 69 -11.44 -7.68 -0.48
C ILE A 69 -11.56 -8.73 -1.60
N ASN A 70 -10.78 -9.81 -1.54
CA ASN A 70 -10.82 -10.89 -2.52
C ASN A 70 -12.08 -11.76 -2.43
N SER A 71 -12.82 -11.72 -1.32
CA SER A 71 -14.12 -12.42 -1.17
C SER A 71 -15.18 -11.93 -2.17
N GLY A 72 -14.95 -10.79 -2.83
CA GLY A 72 -15.90 -10.16 -3.73
C GLY A 72 -17.02 -9.40 -3.02
N ARG A 73 -16.95 -9.25 -1.68
CA ARG A 73 -17.91 -8.46 -0.87
C ARG A 73 -18.15 -7.06 -1.45
N TYR A 74 -17.09 -6.42 -1.92
CA TYR A 74 -17.14 -5.05 -2.43
C TYR A 74 -17.27 -4.94 -3.95
N ASN A 75 -17.30 -6.06 -4.69
CA ASN A 75 -17.39 -6.09 -6.15
C ASN A 75 -18.73 -6.67 -6.61
N LYS A 76 -19.82 -6.21 -5.98
CA LYS A 76 -21.20 -6.66 -6.26
C LYS A 76 -21.98 -5.70 -7.16
N LYS A 77 -21.60 -4.42 -7.16
CA LYS A 77 -22.22 -3.38 -7.98
C LYS A 77 -21.26 -2.93 -9.07
N GLU A 78 -21.81 -2.36 -10.15
CA GLU A 78 -21.01 -1.86 -11.27
C GLU A 78 -20.35 -0.50 -10.96
N ASP A 79 -20.94 0.23 -10.03
CA ASP A 79 -20.55 1.56 -9.59
C ASP A 79 -19.65 1.54 -8.35
N PHE A 80 -19.30 0.36 -7.83
CA PHE A 80 -18.52 0.28 -6.59
C PHE A 80 -17.53 -0.88 -6.57
N THR A 81 -16.28 -0.59 -6.16
CA THR A 81 -15.27 -1.61 -5.90
C THR A 81 -14.24 -1.15 -4.88
N VAL A 82 -13.53 -2.10 -4.27
CA VAL A 82 -12.39 -1.83 -3.39
C VAL A 82 -11.17 -2.55 -3.95
N VAL A 83 -10.05 -1.83 -4.07
CA VAL A 83 -8.80 -2.37 -4.61
C VAL A 83 -7.64 -2.07 -3.66
N ILE A 84 -6.88 -3.12 -3.33
CA ILE A 84 -5.64 -3.00 -2.56
C ILE A 84 -4.54 -2.41 -3.44
N GLN A 85 -3.83 -1.42 -2.92
CA GLN A 85 -2.66 -0.82 -3.58
C GLN A 85 -1.40 -1.12 -2.73
N PRO A 86 -0.57 -2.12 -3.09
CA PRO A 86 0.60 -2.52 -2.30
C PRO A 86 1.82 -1.59 -2.42
N PHE A 87 1.62 -0.31 -2.70
CA PHE A 87 2.67 0.60 -3.15
C PHE A 87 3.74 0.94 -2.09
N ILE A 88 3.46 0.69 -0.81
CA ILE A 88 4.40 0.87 0.31
C ILE A 88 4.90 -0.43 0.93
N LYS A 89 4.48 -1.60 0.43
CA LYS A 89 4.78 -2.89 1.07
C LYS A 89 6.27 -3.19 1.19
N LEU A 90 7.10 -2.66 0.28
CA LEU A 90 8.56 -2.80 0.34
C LEU A 90 9.18 -2.17 1.60
N PHE A 91 8.55 -1.14 2.14
CA PHE A 91 9.05 -0.45 3.33
C PHE A 91 8.76 -1.23 4.62
N ASN A 92 7.85 -2.20 4.57
CA ASN A 92 7.51 -3.08 5.69
C ASN A 92 8.71 -3.95 6.08
N ALA A 93 8.84 -4.28 7.36
CA ALA A 93 9.90 -5.17 7.83
C ALA A 93 9.87 -6.52 7.08
N PRO A 94 11.01 -6.97 6.53
CA PRO A 94 11.11 -8.26 5.87
C PRO A 94 10.93 -9.41 6.86
N LEU A 95 10.70 -10.63 6.35
CA LEU A 95 10.69 -11.85 7.17
C LEU A 95 12.08 -12.15 7.75
N ASP A 96 13.13 -11.75 7.04
CA ASP A 96 14.50 -11.89 7.50
C ASP A 96 14.80 -10.90 8.63
N LYS A 97 14.93 -11.41 9.85
CA LYS A 97 15.26 -10.62 11.05
C LYS A 97 16.57 -9.87 10.93
N LYS A 98 17.54 -10.36 10.14
CA LYS A 98 18.82 -9.65 9.93
C LYS A 98 18.61 -8.32 9.21
N ARG A 99 17.53 -8.22 8.43
CA ARG A 99 17.19 -7.07 7.58
C ARG A 99 16.13 -6.17 8.20
N GLN A 100 15.67 -6.50 9.41
CA GLN A 100 14.57 -5.81 10.08
C GLN A 100 14.86 -4.34 10.38
N PHE A 101 16.13 -3.98 10.55
CA PHE A 101 16.60 -2.62 10.82
C PHE A 101 17.36 -2.00 9.65
N GLU A 102 17.37 -2.65 8.47
CA GLU A 102 17.94 -2.05 7.27
C GLU A 102 17.19 -0.76 6.95
N GLU A 103 17.95 0.32 6.77
CA GLU A 103 17.43 1.61 6.34
C GLU A 103 16.91 1.50 4.91
N VAL A 104 15.62 1.77 4.72
CA VAL A 104 14.95 1.68 3.39
C VAL A 104 14.37 2.99 2.90
N ILE A 105 14.39 4.01 3.76
CA ILE A 105 13.90 5.33 3.44
C ILE A 105 14.84 6.38 4.03
N ASP A 106 15.12 7.41 3.24
CA ASP A 106 15.89 8.55 3.71
C ASP A 106 15.08 9.36 4.74
N ILE A 107 15.77 9.89 5.75
CA ILE A 107 15.15 10.63 6.86
C ILE A 107 14.34 11.85 6.37
N SER A 108 14.64 12.44 5.21
CA SER A 108 13.88 13.57 4.65
C SER A 108 12.43 13.23 4.25
N TYR A 109 12.08 11.94 4.12
CA TYR A 109 10.72 11.49 3.78
C TYR A 109 9.84 11.27 5.03
N VAL A 110 10.39 11.36 6.24
CA VAL A 110 9.64 11.28 7.49
C VAL A 110 9.77 12.57 8.30
N THR A 111 8.88 12.78 9.26
CA THR A 111 9.00 13.92 10.18
C THR A 111 9.96 13.62 11.33
N TYR A 112 10.13 14.57 12.26
CA TYR A 112 11.07 14.47 13.38
C TYR A 112 10.80 13.28 14.32
N ASP A 113 9.60 12.70 14.30
CA ASP A 113 9.23 11.52 15.08
C ASP A 113 9.60 10.17 14.40
N CYS A 114 10.10 10.21 13.17
CA CYS A 114 10.38 9.03 12.33
C CYS A 114 9.17 8.11 12.09
N PHE A 115 7.96 8.61 12.26
CA PHE A 115 6.74 7.84 12.13
C PHE A 115 5.82 8.43 11.05
N HIS A 116 5.53 9.72 11.14
CA HIS A 116 4.70 10.39 10.13
C HIS A 116 5.51 10.71 8.88
N PHE A 117 4.87 10.64 7.71
CA PHE A 117 5.48 11.11 6.47
C PHE A 117 5.66 12.63 6.49
N SER A 118 6.80 13.10 5.99
CA SER A 118 6.97 14.52 5.68
C SER A 118 6.15 14.89 4.45
N GLN A 119 6.10 16.18 4.09
CA GLN A 119 5.52 16.60 2.81
C GLN A 119 6.17 15.86 1.62
N LYS A 120 7.49 15.66 1.68
CA LYS A 120 8.26 14.89 0.70
C LYS A 120 7.84 13.41 0.71
N GLY A 121 7.64 12.81 1.89
CA GLY A 121 7.09 11.46 2.06
C GLY A 121 5.73 11.29 1.41
N HIS A 122 4.80 12.21 1.69
CA HIS A 122 3.48 12.22 1.08
C HIS A 122 3.52 12.36 -0.43
N ALA A 123 4.41 13.19 -0.98
CA ALA A 123 4.59 13.31 -2.43
C ALA A 123 5.08 12.00 -3.08
N LEU A 124 6.02 11.29 -2.43
CA LEU A 124 6.47 9.98 -2.89
C LEU A 124 5.35 8.94 -2.82
N ALA A 125 4.63 8.87 -1.70
CA ALA A 125 3.50 7.97 -1.50
C ALA A 125 2.39 8.21 -2.53
N ALA A 126 2.05 9.47 -2.82
CA ALA A 126 1.08 9.84 -3.84
C ALA A 126 1.51 9.39 -5.24
N ASN A 127 2.79 9.58 -5.59
CA ASN A 127 3.32 9.14 -6.89
C ASN A 127 3.33 7.61 -7.02
N LEU A 128 3.75 6.90 -5.97
CA LEU A 128 3.70 5.43 -5.90
C LEU A 128 2.27 4.91 -6.05
N LEU A 129 1.32 5.51 -5.33
CA LEU A 129 -0.10 5.18 -5.40
C LEU A 129 -0.66 5.42 -6.82
N TRP A 130 -0.38 6.57 -7.42
CA TRP A 130 -0.83 6.89 -8.77
C TRP A 130 -0.38 5.84 -9.78
N ASN A 131 0.93 5.52 -9.77
CA ASN A 131 1.48 4.48 -10.63
C ASN A 131 0.84 3.11 -10.39
N ASN A 132 0.51 2.78 -9.14
CA ASN A 132 -0.15 1.53 -8.76
C ASN A 132 -1.59 1.45 -9.27
N MET A 133 -2.34 2.56 -9.22
CA MET A 133 -3.69 2.69 -9.78
C MET A 133 -3.70 2.52 -11.31
N MET A 134 -2.61 2.88 -11.98
CA MET A 134 -2.41 2.68 -13.42
C MET A 134 -1.89 1.29 -13.80
N GLN A 135 -1.92 0.31 -12.88
CA GLN A 135 -1.57 -1.08 -13.13
C GLN A 135 -2.76 -2.02 -12.85
N PRO A 136 -2.97 -3.06 -13.68
CA PRO A 136 -4.06 -3.99 -13.51
C PRO A 136 -3.98 -4.72 -12.16
N VAL A 137 -5.14 -4.96 -11.56
CA VAL A 137 -5.27 -5.81 -10.36
C VAL A 137 -4.66 -7.18 -10.64
N GLY A 138 -3.77 -7.63 -9.74
CA GLY A 138 -2.99 -8.85 -9.90
C GLY A 138 -1.58 -8.65 -10.50
N ALA A 139 -1.29 -7.48 -11.09
CA ALA A 139 0.05 -7.13 -11.60
C ALA A 139 0.55 -5.78 -11.07
N LYS A 140 0.08 -5.39 -9.88
CA LYS A 140 0.50 -4.16 -9.20
C LYS A 140 1.93 -4.32 -8.68
N SER A 141 2.80 -3.35 -8.95
CA SER A 141 4.20 -3.38 -8.53
C SER A 141 4.35 -3.08 -7.04
N GLU A 142 5.30 -3.74 -6.39
CA GLU A 142 5.72 -3.48 -5.01
C GLU A 142 7.13 -2.85 -4.95
N SER A 143 7.59 -2.21 -6.02
CA SER A 143 8.94 -1.65 -6.14
C SER A 143 9.06 -0.23 -5.57
N SER A 144 10.23 0.12 -5.02
CA SER A 144 10.58 1.49 -4.62
C SER A 144 10.77 2.41 -5.82
N MET A 145 10.77 3.71 -5.54
CA MET A 145 11.37 4.72 -6.40
C MET A 145 12.45 5.46 -5.62
N ASP A 146 13.57 5.71 -6.30
CA ASP A 146 14.72 6.41 -5.68
C ASP A 146 14.41 7.88 -5.38
N PHE A 147 13.54 8.51 -6.18
CA PHE A 147 13.09 9.88 -5.99
C PHE A 147 11.68 10.12 -6.53
N ILE A 148 11.05 11.18 -6.02
CA ILE A 148 9.69 11.61 -6.40
C ILE A 148 9.64 11.89 -7.91
N MET A 149 8.57 11.46 -8.57
CA MET A 149 8.35 11.62 -10.01
C MET A 149 9.38 10.93 -10.93
N LYS A 150 10.28 10.08 -10.43
CA LYS A 150 11.16 9.24 -11.29
C LYS A 150 10.36 8.49 -12.36
N LYS A 151 9.19 8.00 -11.98
CA LYS A 151 8.19 7.41 -12.86
C LYS A 151 6.85 8.04 -12.57
N PHE A 152 6.13 8.43 -13.62
CA PHE A 152 4.75 8.89 -13.56
C PHE A 152 4.00 8.31 -14.75
N VAL A 153 3.11 7.34 -14.50
CA VAL A 153 2.39 6.62 -15.56
C VAL A 153 1.18 7.43 -16.01
N CYS A 154 1.11 7.70 -17.31
CA CYS A 154 -0.04 8.33 -17.94
C CYS A 154 -1.00 7.27 -18.50
N PRO A 155 -2.33 7.52 -18.49
CA PRO A 155 -3.29 6.69 -19.20
C PRO A 155 -2.96 6.62 -20.70
N THR A 156 -3.31 5.49 -21.33
CA THR A 156 -3.12 5.28 -22.78
C THR A 156 -4.47 5.11 -23.46
N VAL A 157 -4.52 5.19 -24.79
CA VAL A 157 -5.76 4.93 -25.56
C VAL A 157 -6.31 3.52 -25.27
N ASN A 158 -5.43 2.54 -25.07
CA ASN A 158 -5.82 1.15 -24.75
C ASN A 158 -6.28 0.96 -23.30
N SER A 159 -5.88 1.87 -22.40
CA SER A 159 -6.26 1.84 -20.99
C SER A 159 -6.41 3.27 -20.44
N PRO A 160 -7.54 3.93 -20.74
CA PRO A 160 -7.75 5.34 -20.42
C PRO A 160 -8.25 5.59 -18.98
N TYR A 161 -8.49 4.54 -18.20
CA TYR A 161 -9.07 4.62 -16.86
C TYR A 161 -8.18 3.93 -15.81
N ILE A 162 -8.36 4.30 -14.55
CA ILE A 162 -7.79 3.60 -13.40
C ILE A 162 -8.23 2.13 -13.40
N PHE A 163 -7.31 1.23 -13.04
CA PHE A 163 -7.58 -0.19 -12.94
C PHE A 163 -8.36 -0.55 -11.67
N THR A 164 -9.38 -1.36 -11.89
CA THR A 164 -10.37 -1.86 -10.93
C THR A 164 -10.48 -3.38 -11.06
N ALA A 165 -11.18 -4.05 -10.15
CA ALA A 165 -11.45 -5.48 -10.28
C ALA A 165 -12.16 -5.82 -11.60
N ASN A 166 -13.00 -4.93 -12.14
CA ASN A 166 -13.84 -5.19 -13.31
C ASN A 166 -13.14 -4.95 -14.67
N ASN A 167 -12.11 -4.10 -14.73
CA ASN A 167 -11.39 -3.77 -15.97
C ASN A 167 -9.93 -4.29 -16.00
N SER A 168 -9.53 -5.07 -14.99
CA SER A 168 -8.19 -5.70 -14.93
C SER A 168 -8.18 -7.14 -15.44
N VAL A 169 -9.35 -7.72 -15.72
CA VAL A 169 -9.47 -9.10 -16.16
C VAL A 169 -9.17 -9.19 -17.66
N SER A 170 -8.25 -10.07 -18.07
CA SER A 170 -8.04 -10.35 -19.48
C SER A 170 -9.35 -10.82 -20.13
N SER A 171 -9.59 -10.40 -21.37
CA SER A 171 -10.78 -10.74 -22.18
C SER A 171 -11.07 -12.25 -22.27
N ASN A 172 -10.09 -13.11 -21.94
CA ASN A 172 -10.23 -14.57 -21.92
C ASN A 172 -10.96 -15.14 -20.69
N CYS A 173 -11.00 -14.45 -19.54
CA CYS A 173 -11.73 -14.96 -18.38
C CYS A 173 -13.25 -14.72 -18.47
N ARG A 174 -13.67 -13.66 -19.20
CA ARG A 174 -15.09 -13.32 -19.40
C ARG A 174 -15.86 -14.44 -20.10
N LYS A 175 -15.21 -15.17 -21.00
CA LYS A 175 -15.81 -16.30 -21.75
C LYS A 175 -16.07 -17.55 -20.90
N ARG A 176 -15.43 -17.68 -19.73
CA ARG A 176 -15.52 -18.89 -18.89
C ARG A 176 -16.67 -18.85 -17.88
N SER A 177 -17.18 -17.65 -17.56
CA SER A 177 -18.32 -17.49 -16.65
C SER A 177 -19.67 -17.66 -17.35
N THR A 178 -19.74 -17.42 -18.66
CA THR A 178 -20.99 -17.55 -19.44
C THR A 178 -21.20 -18.95 -20.02
N SER A 179 -20.21 -19.84 -19.96
CA SER A 179 -20.29 -21.21 -20.48
C SER A 179 -20.75 -22.25 -19.45
N LYS A 180 -21.16 -21.83 -18.24
CA LYS A 180 -21.67 -22.71 -17.17
C LYS A 180 -23.15 -22.50 -16.82
N LEU A 181 -23.84 -21.67 -17.60
CA LEU A 181 -25.30 -21.49 -17.54
C LEU A 181 -25.89 -21.82 -18.93
N ARG A 182 -25.76 -23.09 -19.32
CA ARG A 182 -26.60 -23.71 -20.34
C ARG A 182 -26.71 -25.19 -20.07
#